data_AF-A0A8B9ERD9-F1
#
_entry.id   AF-A0A8B9ERD9-F1
#
_cell.length_a   1.000
_cell.length_b   1.000
_cell.length_c   1.000
_cell.angle_alpha   90.00
_cell.angle_beta   90.00
_cell.angle_gamma   90.00
#
_symmetry.space_group_name_H-M   'P 1'
#
loop_
_entity.id
_entity.type
_entity.pdbx_description
1 polymer ?
#
loop_
_entity_poly.entity_id
_entity_poly.type
_entity_poly.pdbx_seq_one_letter_code
_entity_poly.pdbx_strand_id
1 'polypeptide(L)'
;MINIIYDSSYEDGYDGYLTLAEYVQDFLNHLTEQPGCFETEIEQFAETLNGWVTTDEALQELVELIYQQATSVPNFSYMGARLCNYLSHHLTISPQSGNFRQLLLQRCRTEFENRDEAAKGDEATRKQFHAFVLFLAELYLNLEIKGTKGQVTRAEILQEGLRELLNALFSNPVDNNLICAVKLLKLTGSVLEDAWNEKGKDDMNEVIQRIENVVLDANCSRDVKRMLLKLVELRSSNWGRVLGTSSHTEATPENDPNYFMNEPTFYTSDGIPFTAADPDYQEKYQELLEREDFCPDNEENGTDLPGADYLYFDDTDDEMDPEIEEAYEKFCLESEHERKQ
;
A
#
# COMPACT_ATOMS: atom_id res chain seq x y z
N MET A 1 48.14 59.82 -24.64
CA MET A 1 48.31 58.42 -24.19
C MET A 1 47.07 58.06 -23.41
N ILE A 2 46.15 57.34 -24.05
CA ILE A 2 44.90 56.87 -23.48
C ILE A 2 45.20 55.49 -22.89
N ASN A 3 45.04 55.33 -21.58
CA ASN A 3 45.05 54.03 -20.93
C ASN A 3 43.65 53.42 -21.08
N ILE A 4 43.58 52.34 -21.86
CA ILE A 4 42.40 51.48 -21.95
C ILE A 4 42.47 50.53 -20.75
N ILE A 5 41.61 50.74 -19.77
CA ILE A 5 41.29 49.74 -18.76
C ILE A 5 40.28 48.81 -19.45
N TYR A 6 40.73 47.58 -19.76
CA TYR A 6 39.82 46.52 -20.18
C TYR A 6 39.00 46.10 -18.95
N ASP A 7 37.73 46.46 -18.98
CA ASP A 7 36.69 45.95 -18.10
C ASP A 7 36.44 44.48 -18.51
N SER A 8 36.78 43.55 -17.63
CA SER A 8 36.48 42.13 -17.79
C SER A 8 35.16 41.88 -17.09
N SER A 9 34.07 42.19 -17.78
CA SER A 9 32.74 41.66 -17.45
C SER A 9 32.82 40.13 -17.48
N TYR A 10 32.89 39.51 -16.30
CA TYR A 10 32.67 38.09 -16.16
C TYR A 10 31.24 37.80 -16.59
N GLU A 11 31.10 37.19 -17.76
CA GLU A 11 29.85 36.64 -18.24
C GLU A 11 29.38 35.55 -17.26
N ASP A 12 28.15 35.74 -16.79
CA ASP A 12 27.36 34.82 -15.98
C ASP A 12 27.05 33.59 -16.84
N GLY A 13 27.92 32.58 -16.75
CA GLY A 13 27.68 31.26 -17.30
C GLY A 13 26.65 30.55 -16.42
N TYR A 14 25.38 30.64 -16.78
CA TYR A 14 24.34 29.72 -16.32
C TYR A 14 24.72 28.31 -16.78
N ASP A 15 25.47 27.61 -15.94
CA ASP A 15 25.79 26.20 -16.14
C ASP A 15 24.53 25.39 -15.81
N GLY A 16 23.98 24.71 -16.81
CA GLY A 16 22.72 23.96 -16.73
C GLY A 16 22.81 22.66 -15.93
N TYR A 17 23.45 22.69 -14.76
CA TYR A 17 23.47 21.54 -13.86
C TYR A 17 22.17 21.45 -13.09
N LEU A 18 21.51 20.31 -13.23
CA LEU A 18 20.36 19.92 -12.42
C LEU A 18 20.74 19.97 -10.94
N THR A 19 19.98 20.71 -10.13
CA THR A 19 20.19 20.76 -8.68
C THR A 19 19.69 19.47 -8.02
N LEU A 20 20.16 19.19 -6.79
CA LEU A 20 19.65 18.06 -6.00
C LEU A 20 18.13 18.14 -5.84
N ALA A 21 17.61 19.34 -5.56
CA ALA A 21 16.18 19.57 -5.38
C ALA A 21 15.38 19.25 -6.65
N GLU A 22 15.83 19.70 -7.82
CA GLU A 22 15.17 19.41 -9.09
C GLU A 22 15.20 17.91 -9.39
N TYR A 23 16.36 17.25 -9.25
CA TYR A 23 16.49 15.81 -9.47
C TYR A 23 15.57 14.98 -8.57
N VAL A 24 15.55 15.28 -7.28
CA VAL A 24 14.70 14.58 -6.31
C VAL A 24 13.23 14.85 -6.60
N GLN A 25 12.85 16.10 -6.89
CA GLN A 25 11.45 16.44 -7.15
C GLN A 25 10.94 15.78 -8.44
N ASP A 26 11.74 15.71 -9.49
CA ASP A 26 11.40 15.02 -10.73
C ASP A 26 11.14 13.53 -10.48
N PHE A 27 12.01 12.87 -9.70
CA PHE A 27 11.81 11.47 -9.33
C PHE A 27 10.56 11.26 -8.46
N LEU A 28 10.30 12.15 -7.50
CA LEU A 28 9.11 12.08 -6.65
C LEU A 28 7.81 12.29 -7.45
N ASN A 29 7.81 13.19 -8.43
CA ASN A 29 6.70 13.39 -9.35
C ASN A 29 6.49 12.17 -10.23
N HIS A 30 7.58 11.61 -10.78
CA HIS A 30 7.54 10.37 -11.56
C HIS A 30 6.94 9.21 -10.76
N LEU A 31 7.36 9.00 -9.51
CA LEU A 31 6.76 7.99 -8.63
C LEU A 31 5.29 8.27 -8.28
N THR A 32 4.86 9.53 -8.33
CA THR A 32 3.45 9.90 -8.11
C THR A 32 2.59 9.51 -9.32
N GLU A 33 3.10 9.73 -10.53
CA GLU A 33 2.41 9.43 -11.78
C GLU A 33 2.49 7.95 -12.15
N GLN A 34 3.63 7.30 -11.85
CA GLN A 34 3.94 5.92 -12.22
C GLN A 34 4.48 5.13 -11.01
N PRO A 35 3.62 4.79 -10.03
CA PRO A 35 4.04 4.03 -8.84
C PRO A 35 4.72 2.69 -9.13
N GLY A 36 4.41 2.06 -10.27
CA GLY A 36 4.97 0.77 -10.68
C GLY A 36 6.43 0.82 -11.15
N CYS A 37 7.00 2.01 -11.34
CA CYS A 37 8.40 2.19 -11.71
C CYS A 37 9.34 2.16 -10.49
N PHE A 38 8.79 2.08 -9.27
CA PHE A 38 9.60 2.11 -8.05
C PHE A 38 10.65 1.00 -8.05
N GLU A 39 10.27 -0.24 -8.33
CA GLU A 39 11.17 -1.40 -8.31
C GLU A 39 12.31 -1.28 -9.32
N THR A 40 12.04 -0.70 -10.48
CA THR A 40 13.01 -0.61 -11.58
C THR A 40 13.98 0.55 -11.42
N GLU A 41 13.59 1.63 -10.74
CA GLU A 41 14.37 2.88 -10.72
C GLU A 41 14.99 3.21 -9.37
N ILE A 42 14.51 2.61 -8.27
CA ILE A 42 14.94 2.97 -6.91
C ILE A 42 16.44 2.73 -6.66
N GLU A 43 17.02 1.69 -7.27
CA GLU A 43 18.45 1.38 -7.14
C GLU A 43 19.32 2.48 -7.76
N GLN A 44 19.01 2.87 -9.00
CA GLN A 44 19.72 3.93 -9.71
C GLN A 44 19.56 5.28 -9.00
N PHE A 45 18.36 5.56 -8.48
CA PHE A 45 18.09 6.76 -7.71
C PHE A 45 18.97 6.82 -6.45
N ALA A 46 19.03 5.73 -5.67
CA ALA A 46 19.86 5.67 -4.47
C ALA A 46 21.37 5.73 -4.77
N GLU A 47 21.84 5.12 -5.85
CA GLU A 47 23.24 5.22 -6.29
C GLU A 47 23.60 6.67 -6.63
N THR A 48 22.74 7.36 -7.38
CA THR A 48 22.93 8.78 -7.73
C THR A 48 22.96 9.65 -6.48
N LEU A 49 22.05 9.44 -5.53
CA LEU A 49 22.01 10.15 -4.26
C LEU A 49 23.29 9.93 -3.44
N ASN A 50 23.88 8.73 -3.43
CA ASN A 50 25.14 8.48 -2.72
C ASN A 50 26.33 9.29 -3.29
N GLY A 51 26.28 9.66 -4.58
CA GLY A 51 27.27 10.55 -5.18
C GLY A 51 27.05 12.04 -4.87
N TRP A 52 25.80 12.46 -4.68
CA TRP A 52 25.42 13.87 -4.58
C TRP A 52 25.23 14.33 -3.14
N VAL A 53 24.63 13.49 -2.30
CA VAL A 53 24.31 13.78 -0.89
C VAL A 53 25.53 13.46 -0.03
N THR A 54 26.46 14.42 0.03
CA THR A 54 27.74 14.28 0.75
C THR A 54 27.87 15.17 1.98
N THR A 55 26.91 16.07 2.22
CA THR A 55 26.90 16.99 3.37
C THR A 55 25.64 16.82 4.23
N ASP A 56 25.73 17.28 5.47
CA ASP A 56 24.59 17.33 6.42
C ASP A 56 23.41 18.13 5.83
N GLU A 57 23.69 19.26 5.16
CA GLU A 57 22.68 20.13 4.57
C GLU A 57 21.94 19.44 3.41
N ALA A 58 22.68 18.75 2.52
CA ALA A 58 22.08 18.02 1.41
C ALA A 58 21.20 16.86 1.89
N LEU A 59 21.60 16.19 2.98
CA LEU A 59 20.80 15.11 3.56
C LEU A 59 19.52 15.64 4.22
N GLN A 60 19.59 16.80 4.88
CA GLN A 60 18.41 17.47 5.42
C GLN A 60 17.46 17.95 4.32
N GLU A 61 17.99 18.50 3.22
CA GLU A 61 17.21 18.90 2.05
C GLU A 61 16.47 17.69 1.43
N LEU A 62 17.16 16.56 1.25
CA LEU A 62 16.54 15.32 0.76
C LEU A 62 15.38 14.86 1.66
N VAL A 63 15.59 14.85 2.99
CA VAL A 63 14.55 14.48 3.95
C VAL A 63 13.34 15.41 3.84
N GLU A 64 13.59 16.72 3.71
CA GLU A 64 12.50 17.71 3.60
C GLU A 64 11.69 17.52 2.32
N LEU A 65 12.35 17.31 1.17
CA LEU A 65 11.66 17.10 -0.11
C LEU A 65 10.74 15.87 -0.08
N ILE A 66 11.25 14.74 0.42
CA ILE A 66 10.45 13.51 0.54
C ILE A 66 9.30 13.69 1.53
N TYR A 67 9.56 14.33 2.68
CA TYR A 67 8.53 14.62 3.67
C TYR A 67 7.42 15.51 3.11
N GLN A 68 7.79 16.57 2.39
CA GLN A 68 6.82 17.49 1.78
C GLN A 68 5.98 16.79 0.74
N GLN A 69 6.58 15.96 -0.12
CA GLN A 69 5.82 15.15 -1.08
C GLN A 69 4.83 14.22 -0.37
N ALA A 70 5.30 13.47 0.63
CA ALA A 70 4.48 12.48 1.33
C ALA A 70 3.34 13.07 2.16
N THR A 71 3.43 14.35 2.54
CA THR A 71 2.41 15.04 3.36
C THR A 71 1.60 16.08 2.60
N SER A 72 1.99 16.44 1.37
CA SER A 72 1.28 17.42 0.55
C SER A 72 0.62 16.83 -0.69
N VAL A 73 1.15 15.72 -1.22
CA VAL A 73 0.63 15.08 -2.43
C VAL A 73 -0.32 13.92 -2.07
N PRO A 74 -1.58 13.95 -2.56
CA PRO A 74 -2.53 12.88 -2.29
C PRO A 74 -2.01 11.52 -2.75
N ASN A 75 -2.34 10.46 -2.00
CA ASN A 75 -1.99 9.06 -2.29
C ASN A 75 -0.48 8.74 -2.33
N PHE A 76 0.41 9.69 -2.05
CA PHE A 76 1.86 9.44 -2.02
C PHE A 76 2.37 8.90 -0.67
N SER A 77 1.57 8.93 0.40
CA SER A 77 2.00 8.55 1.74
C SER A 77 2.62 7.14 1.84
N TYR A 78 2.00 6.16 1.17
CA TYR A 78 2.52 4.79 1.09
C TYR A 78 3.86 4.74 0.34
N MET A 79 3.91 5.36 -0.84
CA MET A 79 5.12 5.39 -1.66
C MET A 79 6.27 6.11 -0.95
N GLY A 80 5.99 7.25 -0.31
CA GLY A 80 6.94 8.00 0.49
C GLY A 80 7.48 7.19 1.67
N ALA A 81 6.63 6.43 2.37
CA ALA A 81 7.08 5.56 3.45
C ALA A 81 7.98 4.41 2.95
N ARG A 82 7.65 3.82 1.80
CA ARG A 82 8.45 2.78 1.14
C ARG A 82 9.81 3.32 0.69
N LEU A 83 9.82 4.51 0.08
CA LEU A 83 11.04 5.24 -0.30
C LEU A 83 11.92 5.53 0.92
N CYS A 84 11.32 6.06 2.00
CA CYS A 84 12.04 6.32 3.25
C CYS A 84 12.68 5.06 3.83
N ASN A 85 11.97 3.93 3.82
CA ASN A 85 12.53 2.66 4.27
C ASN A 85 13.73 2.23 3.41
N TYR A 86 13.60 2.31 2.08
CA TYR A 86 14.69 1.97 1.18
C TYR A 86 15.92 2.86 1.41
N LEU A 87 15.76 4.18 1.39
CA LEU A 87 16.87 5.13 1.58
C LEU A 87 17.54 4.97 2.95
N SER A 88 16.79 4.59 3.99
CA SER A 88 17.35 4.34 5.32
C SER A 88 18.37 3.18 5.37
N HIS A 89 18.33 2.27 4.39
CA HIS A 89 19.23 1.13 4.29
C HIS A 89 20.31 1.30 3.21
N HIS A 90 20.05 2.13 2.19
CA HIS A 90 20.90 2.22 0.99
C HIS A 90 21.71 3.51 0.89
N LEU A 91 21.40 4.54 1.69
CA LEU A 91 22.26 5.72 1.78
C LEU A 91 23.47 5.45 2.69
N THR A 92 24.67 5.72 2.18
CA THR A 92 25.93 5.48 2.89
C THR A 92 26.35 6.62 3.80
N ILE A 93 25.80 7.82 3.58
CA ILE A 93 26.13 9.00 4.38
C ILE A 93 25.60 8.83 5.82
N SER A 94 26.48 9.03 6.79
CA SER A 94 26.14 8.96 8.22
C SER A 94 26.85 10.12 8.95
N PRO A 95 26.37 11.36 8.79
CA PRO A 95 26.99 12.52 9.39
C PRO A 95 26.81 12.54 10.92
N GLN A 96 27.50 13.45 11.62
CA GLN A 96 27.39 13.55 13.08
C GLN A 96 25.99 13.96 13.55
N SER A 97 25.24 14.70 12.72
CA SER A 97 23.85 15.08 12.97
C SER A 97 22.86 13.91 12.93
N GLY A 98 23.25 12.79 12.32
CA GLY A 98 22.46 11.57 12.25
C GLY A 98 22.24 11.08 10.81
N ASN A 99 21.99 9.78 10.66
CA ASN A 99 21.66 9.20 9.36
C ASN A 99 20.26 9.61 8.87
N PHE A 100 19.93 9.27 7.62
CA PHE A 100 18.65 9.58 6.99
C PHE A 100 17.44 9.28 7.89
N ARG A 101 17.41 8.08 8.50
CA ARG A 101 16.32 7.67 9.39
C ARG A 101 16.19 8.58 10.61
N GLN A 102 17.30 8.95 11.23
CA GLN A 102 17.30 9.82 12.42
C GLN A 102 16.77 11.21 12.07
N LEU A 103 17.21 11.77 10.95
CA LEU A 103 16.75 13.08 10.48
C LEU A 103 15.28 13.05 10.07
N LEU A 104 14.80 11.98 9.42
CA LEU A 104 13.39 11.78 9.12
C LEU A 104 12.52 11.75 10.39
N LEU A 105 12.93 10.98 11.40
CA LEU A 105 12.21 10.91 12.67
C LEU A 105 12.24 12.25 13.42
N GLN A 106 13.35 12.98 13.36
CA GLN A 106 13.45 14.33 13.91
C GLN A 106 12.48 15.29 13.20
N ARG A 107 12.39 15.24 11.87
CA ARG A 107 11.46 16.06 11.10
C ARG A 107 10.00 15.75 11.42
N CYS A 108 9.67 14.46 11.58
CA CYS A 108 8.33 14.04 12.00
C CYS A 108 8.00 14.50 13.42
N ARG A 109 8.98 14.52 14.31
CA ARG A 109 8.81 15.01 15.69
C ARG A 109 8.43 16.49 15.73
N THR A 110 9.04 17.33 14.89
CA THR A 110 8.71 18.76 14.81
C THR A 110 7.23 18.99 14.51
N GLU A 111 6.65 18.21 13.59
CA GLU A 111 5.22 18.30 13.28
C GLU A 111 4.36 17.72 14.41
N PHE A 112 4.78 16.58 14.98
CA PHE A 112 4.08 15.89 16.06
C PHE A 112 3.93 16.75 17.34
N GLU A 113 4.91 17.60 17.65
CA GLU A 113 4.87 18.48 18.82
C GLU A 113 3.68 19.47 18.79
N ASN A 114 3.17 19.81 17.60
CA ASN A 114 2.03 20.71 17.41
C ASN A 114 0.68 19.98 17.28
N ARG A 115 0.61 18.65 17.46
CA ARG A 115 -0.57 17.82 17.15
C ARG A 115 -1.89 18.28 17.80
N ASP A 116 -1.84 18.75 19.04
CA ASP A 116 -3.05 19.14 19.79
C ASP A 116 -3.67 20.43 19.24
N GLU A 117 -2.82 21.37 18.81
CA GLU A 117 -3.26 22.61 18.15
C GLU A 117 -3.65 22.34 16.70
N ALA A 118 -2.92 21.49 15.99
CA ALA A 118 -3.23 21.10 14.63
C ALA A 118 -4.58 20.38 14.51
N ALA A 119 -4.93 19.52 15.49
CA ALA A 119 -6.23 18.86 15.56
C ALA A 119 -7.41 19.82 15.78
N LYS A 120 -7.16 20.99 16.39
CA LYS A 120 -8.13 22.07 16.67
C LYS A 120 -8.13 23.18 15.62
N GLY A 121 -7.12 23.20 14.75
CA GLY A 121 -6.93 24.21 13.72
C GLY A 121 -8.11 24.29 12.75
N ASP A 122 -8.02 25.20 11.79
CA ASP A 122 -9.04 25.31 10.75
C ASP A 122 -9.05 24.08 9.81
N GLU A 123 -9.93 24.09 8.80
CA GLU A 123 -10.03 22.96 7.88
C GLU A 123 -8.73 22.69 7.10
N ALA A 124 -7.98 23.73 6.74
CA ALA A 124 -6.72 23.59 6.02
C ALA A 124 -5.63 23.02 6.91
N THR A 125 -5.49 23.53 8.14
CA THR A 125 -4.55 22.98 9.15
C THR A 125 -4.87 21.53 9.46
N ARG A 126 -6.15 21.18 9.67
CA ARG A 126 -6.55 19.78 9.92
C ARG A 126 -6.27 18.89 8.73
N LYS A 127 -6.46 19.36 7.50
CA LYS A 127 -6.14 18.59 6.29
C LYS A 127 -4.65 18.24 6.24
N GLN A 128 -3.77 19.21 6.52
CA GLN A 128 -2.32 18.96 6.59
C GLN A 128 -1.98 18.00 7.73
N PHE A 129 -2.61 18.17 8.88
CA PHE A 129 -2.46 17.27 10.02
C PHE A 129 -2.87 15.83 9.69
N HIS A 130 -3.98 15.64 8.97
CA HIS A 130 -4.44 14.31 8.55
C HIS A 130 -3.47 13.64 7.57
N ALA A 131 -2.91 14.40 6.63
CA ALA A 131 -1.89 13.89 5.72
C ALA A 131 -0.63 13.44 6.50
N PHE A 132 -0.18 14.25 7.46
CA PHE A 132 0.91 13.88 8.37
C PHE A 132 0.60 12.61 9.18
N VAL A 133 -0.59 12.51 9.78
CA VAL A 133 -1.00 11.33 10.56
C VAL A 133 -0.95 10.06 9.71
N LEU A 134 -1.50 10.11 8.50
CA LEU A 134 -1.52 8.94 7.60
C LEU A 134 -0.12 8.61 7.07
N PHE A 135 0.71 9.61 6.79
CA PHE A 135 2.13 9.36 6.46
C PHE A 135 2.87 8.68 7.60
N LEU A 136 2.67 9.12 8.85
CA LEU A 136 3.31 8.51 10.02
C LEU A 136 2.83 7.05 10.25
N ALA A 137 1.58 6.76 9.88
CA ALA A 137 1.01 5.41 9.91
C ALA A 137 1.68 4.49 8.89
N GLU A 138 1.81 4.96 7.64
CA GLU A 138 2.52 4.24 6.58
C GLU A 138 4.00 4.03 6.96
N LEU A 139 4.63 5.05 7.54
CA LEU A 139 6.01 4.96 8.01
C LEU A 139 6.16 3.92 9.13
N TYR A 140 5.21 3.83 10.07
CA TYR A 140 5.24 2.79 11.10
C TYR A 140 5.17 1.37 10.52
N LEU A 141 4.39 1.16 9.46
CA LEU A 141 4.23 -0.15 8.84
C LEU A 141 5.46 -0.55 8.00
N ASN A 142 6.05 0.41 7.29
CA ASN A 142 7.09 0.16 6.29
C ASN A 142 8.52 0.39 6.79
N LEU A 143 8.74 1.23 7.80
CA LEU A 143 10.08 1.58 8.26
C LEU A 143 10.67 0.48 9.16
N GLU A 144 11.65 -0.21 8.61
CA GLU A 144 12.34 -1.32 9.26
C GLU A 144 13.61 -0.85 9.98
N ILE A 145 13.82 -1.36 11.19
CA ILE A 145 15.04 -1.15 11.98
C ILE A 145 15.74 -2.49 12.11
N LYS A 146 16.86 -2.64 11.39
CA LYS A 146 17.75 -3.79 11.53
C LYS A 146 18.60 -3.66 12.79
N GLY A 147 18.38 -4.54 13.76
CA GLY A 147 19.19 -4.68 14.95
C GLY A 147 20.53 -5.37 14.67
N THR A 148 21.45 -5.33 15.65
CA THR A 148 22.81 -5.91 15.53
C THR A 148 22.83 -7.43 15.30
N LYS A 149 21.72 -8.11 15.60
CA LYS A 149 21.54 -9.57 15.42
C LYS A 149 20.74 -9.93 14.15
N GLY A 150 20.55 -8.98 13.23
CA GLY A 150 19.73 -9.18 12.02
C GLY A 150 18.22 -9.21 12.27
N GLN A 151 17.78 -8.93 13.50
CA GLN A 151 16.36 -8.82 13.85
C GLN A 151 15.80 -7.55 13.24
N VAL A 152 14.68 -7.67 12.52
CA VAL A 152 13.96 -6.52 11.97
C VAL A 152 12.85 -6.15 12.95
N THR A 153 12.86 -4.91 13.43
CA THR A 153 11.82 -4.37 14.31
C THR A 153 11.25 -3.08 13.74
N ARG A 154 10.04 -2.73 14.16
CA ARG A 154 9.43 -1.43 13.85
C ARG A 154 9.95 -0.36 14.81
N ALA A 155 9.90 0.89 14.38
CA ALA A 155 10.28 2.03 15.22
C ALA A 155 9.29 2.21 16.38
N GLU A 156 9.69 1.87 17.60
CA GLU A 156 8.83 1.99 18.80
C GLU A 156 8.32 3.42 19.03
N ILE A 157 9.15 4.42 18.70
CA ILE A 157 8.77 5.83 18.81
C ILE A 157 7.56 6.18 17.93
N LEU A 158 7.40 5.52 16.78
CA LEU A 158 6.24 5.72 15.92
C LEU A 158 4.99 5.05 16.51
N GLN A 159 5.13 3.89 17.14
CA GLN A 159 4.02 3.22 17.86
C GLN A 159 3.44 4.15 18.95
N GLU A 160 4.32 4.76 19.76
CA GLU A 160 3.90 5.72 20.79
C GLU A 160 3.32 7.01 20.18
N GLY A 161 3.93 7.51 19.11
CA GLY A 161 3.41 8.66 18.37
C GLY A 161 2.00 8.44 17.82
N LEU A 162 1.72 7.28 17.21
CA LEU A 162 0.40 6.96 16.67
C LEU A 162 -0.68 6.90 17.74
N ARG A 163 -0.37 6.40 18.95
CA ARG A 163 -1.28 6.45 20.10
C ARG A 163 -1.65 7.88 20.45
N GLU A 164 -0.66 8.75 20.57
CA GLU A 164 -0.88 10.16 20.94
C GLU A 164 -1.59 10.95 19.84
N LEU A 165 -1.39 10.61 18.57
CA LEU A 165 -2.15 11.17 17.44
C LEU A 165 -3.62 10.73 17.50
N LEU A 166 -3.90 9.46 17.79
CA LEU A 166 -5.28 8.99 18.03
C LEU A 166 -5.92 9.75 19.19
N ASN A 167 -5.20 9.96 20.29
CA ASN A 167 -5.67 10.74 21.42
C ASN A 167 -6.05 12.17 20.99
N ALA A 168 -5.17 12.85 20.25
CA ALA A 168 -5.43 14.21 19.77
C ALA A 168 -6.65 14.28 18.82
N LEU A 169 -6.82 13.29 17.93
CA LEU A 169 -7.98 13.21 17.03
C LEU A 169 -9.29 12.98 17.79
N PHE A 170 -9.33 12.04 18.74
CA PHE A 170 -10.55 11.75 19.52
C PHE A 170 -10.90 12.84 20.53
N SER A 171 -9.90 13.55 21.07
CA SER A 171 -10.12 14.70 21.94
C SER A 171 -10.75 15.90 21.21
N ASN A 172 -10.72 15.91 19.88
CA ASN A 172 -11.31 16.96 19.03
C ASN A 172 -12.26 16.32 17.98
N PRO A 173 -13.44 15.81 18.41
CA PRO A 173 -14.26 14.87 17.63
C PRO A 173 -15.12 15.55 16.53
N VAL A 174 -14.47 16.28 15.64
CA VAL A 174 -15.07 16.76 14.38
C VAL A 174 -14.99 15.68 13.31
N ASP A 175 -15.94 15.66 12.37
CA ASP A 175 -16.08 14.60 11.36
C ASP A 175 -14.76 14.24 10.65
N ASN A 176 -14.00 15.23 10.15
CA ASN A 176 -12.75 14.96 9.43
C ASN A 176 -11.67 14.34 10.32
N ASN A 177 -11.58 14.73 11.60
CA ASN A 177 -10.63 14.12 12.56
C ASN A 177 -11.00 12.66 12.83
N LEU A 178 -12.29 12.39 13.02
CA LEU A 178 -12.78 11.03 13.27
C LEU A 178 -12.63 10.13 12.04
N ILE A 179 -12.85 10.66 10.84
CA ILE A 179 -12.56 9.94 9.58
C ILE A 179 -11.07 9.62 9.47
N CYS A 180 -10.18 10.56 9.83
CA CYS A 180 -8.74 10.32 9.87
C CYS A 180 -8.38 9.21 10.88
N ALA A 181 -8.97 9.24 12.09
CA ALA A 181 -8.74 8.21 13.10
C ALA A 181 -9.21 6.82 12.64
N VAL A 182 -10.36 6.74 11.96
CA VAL A 182 -10.85 5.49 11.36
C VAL A 182 -9.89 4.98 10.29
N LYS A 183 -9.38 5.85 9.40
CA LYS A 183 -8.40 5.46 8.38
C LYS A 183 -7.11 4.95 9.01
N LEU A 184 -6.59 5.67 10.01
CA LEU A 184 -5.41 5.26 10.77
C LEU A 184 -5.59 3.87 11.39
N LEU A 185 -6.67 3.63 12.12
CA LEU A 185 -6.92 2.35 12.79
C LEU A 185 -7.21 1.20 11.81
N LYS A 186 -7.83 1.48 10.66
CA LYS A 186 -7.96 0.45 9.61
C LYS A 186 -6.61 0.04 9.04
N LEU A 187 -5.68 0.98 8.89
CA LEU A 187 -4.35 0.74 8.35
C LEU A 187 -3.46 0.01 9.36
N THR A 188 -3.43 0.48 10.62
CA THR A 188 -2.44 0.03 11.61
C THR A 188 -3.01 -0.72 12.80
N GLY A 189 -4.34 -0.75 12.99
CA GLY A 189 -4.98 -1.21 14.23
C GLY A 189 -4.59 -2.61 14.64
N SER A 190 -4.57 -3.55 13.70
CA SER A 190 -4.18 -4.93 14.00
C SER A 190 -2.71 -5.08 14.41
N VAL A 191 -1.81 -4.34 13.75
CA VAL A 191 -0.37 -4.34 14.06
C VAL A 191 -0.10 -3.64 15.40
N LEU A 192 -0.81 -2.56 15.69
CA LEU A 192 -0.72 -1.85 16.97
C LEU A 192 -1.24 -2.71 18.13
N GLU A 193 -2.37 -3.40 17.96
CA GLU A 193 -2.92 -4.28 18.99
C GLU A 193 -1.96 -5.42 19.32
N ASP A 194 -1.39 -6.09 18.32
CA ASP A 194 -0.37 -7.13 18.55
C ASP A 194 0.83 -6.56 19.33
N ALA A 195 1.38 -5.42 18.88
CA ALA A 195 2.54 -4.80 19.48
C ALA A 195 2.30 -4.26 20.91
N TRP A 196 1.07 -3.87 21.25
CA TRP A 196 0.70 -3.49 22.62
C TRP A 196 0.48 -4.71 23.51
N ASN A 197 -0.19 -5.74 23.00
CA ASN A 197 -0.43 -7.00 23.70
C ASN A 197 0.89 -7.70 24.06
N GLU A 198 1.86 -7.75 23.15
CA GLU A 198 3.20 -8.29 23.40
C GLU A 198 3.92 -7.57 24.55
N LYS A 199 3.65 -6.27 24.73
CA LYS A 199 4.19 -5.44 25.81
C LYS A 199 3.32 -5.43 27.07
N GLY A 200 2.20 -6.16 27.07
CA GLY A 200 1.23 -6.18 28.17
C GLY A 200 0.53 -4.83 28.41
N LYS A 201 0.44 -3.98 27.38
CA LYS A 201 -0.25 -2.68 27.45
C LYS A 201 -1.69 -2.81 26.99
N ASP A 202 -2.59 -2.04 27.61
CA ASP A 202 -4.03 -2.06 27.35
C ASP A 202 -4.49 -0.95 26.37
N ASP A 203 -3.56 -0.39 25.61
CA ASP A 203 -3.76 0.80 24.78
C ASP A 203 -4.92 0.66 23.77
N MET A 204 -5.09 -0.52 23.16
CA MET A 204 -6.20 -0.73 22.21
C MET A 204 -7.57 -0.71 22.91
N ASN A 205 -7.66 -1.23 24.14
CA ASN A 205 -8.89 -1.13 24.93
C ASN A 205 -9.21 0.31 25.29
N GLU A 206 -8.20 1.11 25.67
CA GLU A 206 -8.36 2.55 25.91
C GLU A 206 -8.84 3.30 24.64
N VAL A 207 -8.30 2.95 23.46
CA VAL A 207 -8.71 3.53 22.17
C VAL A 207 -10.17 3.20 21.86
N ILE A 208 -10.61 1.95 22.05
CA ILE A 208 -12.01 1.56 21.83
C ILE A 208 -12.94 2.25 22.81
N GLN A 209 -12.57 2.35 24.08
CA GLN A 209 -13.38 3.08 25.06
C GLN A 209 -13.56 4.55 24.66
N ARG A 210 -12.52 5.19 24.10
CA ARG A 210 -12.63 6.55 23.56
C ARG A 210 -13.57 6.62 22.36
N ILE A 211 -13.52 5.64 21.46
CA ILE A 211 -14.43 5.56 20.32
C ILE A 211 -15.89 5.46 20.80
N GLU A 212 -16.17 4.60 21.78
CA GLU A 212 -17.51 4.45 22.35
C GLU A 212 -18.01 5.76 22.99
N ASN A 213 -17.16 6.43 23.76
CA ASN A 213 -17.49 7.72 24.37
C ASN A 213 -17.81 8.78 23.29
N VAL A 214 -17.03 8.83 22.20
CA VAL A 214 -17.33 9.73 21.07
C VAL A 214 -18.67 9.40 20.42
N VAL A 215 -18.99 8.12 20.23
CA VAL A 215 -20.28 7.72 19.63
C VAL A 215 -21.45 8.18 20.52
N LEU A 216 -21.32 8.08 21.84
CA LEU A 216 -22.35 8.49 22.80
C LEU A 216 -22.48 10.01 22.90
N ASP A 217 -21.36 10.72 23.09
CA ASP A 217 -21.36 12.09 23.59
C ASP A 217 -21.09 13.15 22.51
N ALA A 218 -20.35 12.81 21.44
CA ALA A 218 -19.94 13.81 20.46
C ALA A 218 -21.07 14.17 19.47
N ASN A 219 -21.10 15.44 19.06
CA ASN A 219 -22.02 15.97 18.05
C ASN A 219 -21.43 15.86 16.62
N CYS A 220 -20.94 14.68 16.25
CA CYS A 220 -20.49 14.36 14.89
C CYS A 220 -21.62 13.74 14.06
N SER A 221 -21.44 13.67 12.74
CA SER A 221 -22.49 13.14 11.86
C SER A 221 -22.80 11.67 12.11
N ARG A 222 -24.06 11.28 11.82
CA ARG A 222 -24.53 9.90 11.97
C ARG A 222 -23.68 8.91 11.16
N ASP A 223 -23.21 9.31 9.99
CA ASP A 223 -22.37 8.46 9.14
C ASP A 223 -21.00 8.21 9.78
N VAL A 224 -20.39 9.23 10.39
CA VAL A 224 -19.14 9.08 11.13
C VAL A 224 -19.33 8.18 12.37
N LYS A 225 -20.42 8.36 13.13
CA LYS A 225 -20.74 7.44 14.23
C LYS A 225 -20.88 5.99 13.78
N ARG A 226 -21.51 5.77 12.62
CA ARG A 226 -21.61 4.43 12.00
C ARG A 226 -20.25 3.88 11.57
N MET A 227 -19.35 4.72 11.04
CA MET A 227 -17.98 4.28 10.73
C MET A 227 -17.21 3.85 11.98
N LEU A 228 -17.36 4.60 13.08
CA LEU A 228 -16.75 4.27 14.37
C LEU A 228 -17.29 2.95 14.94
N LEU A 229 -18.61 2.72 14.90
CA LEU A 229 -19.20 1.45 15.32
C LEU A 229 -18.68 0.27 14.49
N LYS A 230 -18.58 0.42 13.16
CA LYS A 230 -17.97 -0.60 12.30
C LYS A 230 -16.51 -0.88 12.64
N LEU A 231 -15.78 0.07 13.20
CA LEU A 231 -14.41 -0.12 13.64
C LEU A 231 -14.35 -0.97 14.93
N VAL A 232 -15.29 -0.76 15.85
CA VAL A 232 -15.44 -1.61 17.05
C VAL A 232 -15.81 -3.04 16.65
N GLU A 233 -16.73 -3.20 15.69
CA GLU A 233 -17.06 -4.50 15.09
C GLU A 233 -15.83 -5.16 14.44
N LEU A 234 -15.09 -4.40 13.62
CA LEU A 234 -13.87 -4.88 12.96
C LEU A 234 -12.86 -5.42 13.98
N ARG A 235 -12.62 -4.69 15.07
CA ARG A 235 -11.74 -5.15 16.15
C ARG A 235 -12.29 -6.43 16.81
N SER A 236 -13.58 -6.48 17.08
CA SER A 236 -14.25 -7.65 17.68
C SER A 236 -14.14 -8.90 16.80
N SER A 237 -14.05 -8.71 15.48
CA SER A 237 -13.76 -9.75 14.49
C SER A 237 -12.26 -9.92 14.24
N ASN A 238 -11.39 -9.64 15.22
CA ASN A 238 -9.93 -9.77 15.12
C ASN A 238 -9.35 -9.05 13.88
N TRP A 239 -9.84 -7.83 13.62
CA TRP A 239 -9.48 -7.02 12.44
C TRP A 239 -9.76 -7.69 11.10
N GLY A 240 -10.69 -8.65 11.04
CA GLY A 240 -10.98 -9.43 9.85
C GLY A 240 -9.92 -10.48 9.52
N ARG A 241 -8.94 -10.71 10.40
CA ARG A 241 -7.98 -11.80 10.25
C ARG A 241 -8.70 -13.11 10.55
N VAL A 242 -8.81 -13.97 9.53
CA VAL A 242 -9.24 -15.35 9.73
C VAL A 242 -8.17 -16.03 10.57
N LEU A 243 -8.54 -16.57 11.74
CA LEU A 243 -7.68 -17.49 12.45
C LEU A 243 -7.43 -18.66 11.49
N GLY A 244 -6.23 -18.72 10.91
CA GLY A 244 -5.79 -19.92 10.22
C GLY A 244 -5.95 -21.05 11.21
N THR A 245 -6.89 -21.95 10.96
CA THR A 245 -6.98 -23.20 11.68
C THR A 245 -5.59 -23.82 11.65
N SER A 246 -5.02 -23.99 12.83
CA SER A 246 -3.72 -24.57 13.07
C SER A 246 -3.48 -25.77 12.17
N SER A 247 -2.41 -25.69 11.37
CA SER A 247 -1.89 -26.74 10.49
C SER A 247 -2.88 -27.18 9.41
N HIS A 248 -2.38 -27.22 8.17
CA HIS A 248 -2.96 -28.02 7.11
C HIS A 248 -3.38 -29.39 7.66
N THR A 249 -4.66 -29.56 7.95
CA THR A 249 -5.26 -30.88 7.81
C THR A 249 -5.38 -30.99 6.32
N GLU A 250 -4.35 -31.54 5.67
CA GLU A 250 -4.52 -32.05 4.33
C GLU A 250 -5.79 -32.90 4.39
N ALA A 251 -6.84 -32.44 3.71
CA ALA A 251 -8.04 -33.24 3.53
C ALA A 251 -7.62 -34.38 2.61
N THR A 252 -7.01 -35.41 3.19
CA THR A 252 -6.71 -36.64 2.48
C THR A 252 -8.02 -37.43 2.31
N PRO A 253 -8.18 -38.15 1.19
CA PRO A 253 -9.40 -38.92 0.89
C PRO A 253 -9.81 -39.89 2.00
N GLU A 254 -8.87 -40.29 2.86
CA GLU A 254 -9.09 -41.27 3.93
C GLU A 254 -9.86 -40.72 5.14
N ASN A 255 -9.97 -39.40 5.31
CA ASN A 255 -10.49 -38.79 6.54
C ASN A 255 -11.82 -38.04 6.40
N ASP A 256 -12.38 -37.90 5.19
CA ASP A 256 -13.68 -37.24 4.98
C ASP A 256 -14.66 -38.16 4.22
N PRO A 257 -15.76 -38.62 4.85
CA PRO A 257 -16.80 -39.40 4.17
C PRO A 257 -17.53 -38.62 3.07
N ASN A 258 -17.37 -37.29 3.00
CA ASN A 258 -17.92 -36.43 1.96
C ASN A 258 -16.88 -35.94 0.95
N TYR A 259 -15.66 -36.49 0.93
CA TYR A 259 -14.61 -36.10 -0.03
C TYR A 259 -15.11 -36.11 -1.49
N PHE A 260 -15.88 -37.14 -1.85
CA PHE A 260 -16.48 -37.29 -3.18
C PHE A 260 -17.53 -36.23 -3.55
N MET A 261 -18.10 -35.51 -2.58
CA MET A 261 -19.13 -34.49 -2.83
C MET A 261 -18.55 -33.13 -3.27
N ASN A 262 -17.24 -32.93 -3.09
CA ASN A 262 -16.56 -31.67 -3.41
C ASN A 262 -15.63 -31.78 -4.62
N GLU A 263 -15.62 -32.92 -5.32
CA GLU A 263 -14.83 -33.06 -6.53
C GLU A 263 -15.48 -32.35 -7.74
N PRO A 264 -14.67 -31.70 -8.59
CA PRO A 264 -15.17 -31.11 -9.83
C PRO A 264 -15.82 -32.18 -10.72
N THR A 265 -16.92 -31.83 -11.38
CA THR A 265 -17.46 -32.64 -12.48
C THR A 265 -16.73 -32.27 -13.76
N PHE A 266 -16.07 -33.25 -14.37
CA PHE A 266 -15.37 -33.08 -15.65
C PHE A 266 -16.27 -33.53 -16.78
N TYR A 267 -15.97 -33.11 -18.01
CA TYR A 267 -16.73 -33.49 -19.19
C TYR A 267 -15.79 -34.16 -20.20
N THR A 268 -16.25 -35.25 -20.80
CA THR A 268 -15.54 -35.87 -21.93
C THR A 268 -15.61 -34.96 -23.17
N SER A 269 -14.85 -35.30 -24.20
CA SER A 269 -14.90 -34.63 -25.52
C SER A 269 -16.30 -34.61 -26.15
N ASP A 270 -17.14 -35.59 -25.83
CA ASP A 270 -18.55 -35.68 -26.27
C ASP A 270 -19.52 -34.93 -25.34
N GLY A 271 -19.02 -34.16 -24.35
CA GLY A 271 -19.83 -33.39 -23.41
C GLY A 271 -20.51 -34.24 -22.33
N ILE A 272 -20.05 -35.46 -22.08
CA ILE A 272 -20.62 -36.36 -21.07
C ILE A 272 -19.95 -36.06 -19.72
N PRO A 273 -20.72 -35.68 -18.67
CA PRO A 273 -20.15 -35.45 -17.36
C PRO A 273 -19.65 -36.75 -16.74
N PHE A 274 -18.50 -36.68 -16.07
CA PHE A 274 -17.93 -37.76 -15.26
C PHE A 274 -17.28 -37.20 -14.00
N THR A 275 -17.23 -38.01 -12.95
CA THR A 275 -16.84 -37.65 -11.57
C THR A 275 -15.99 -38.75 -10.97
N ALA A 276 -15.31 -38.51 -9.84
CA ALA A 276 -14.55 -39.55 -9.14
C ALA A 276 -15.37 -40.75 -8.64
N ALA A 277 -16.71 -40.68 -8.70
CA ALA A 277 -17.57 -41.83 -8.44
C ALA A 277 -17.66 -42.82 -9.62
N ASP A 278 -17.22 -42.42 -10.82
CA ASP A 278 -17.30 -43.25 -12.03
C ASP A 278 -16.16 -44.28 -12.08
N PRO A 279 -16.44 -45.55 -12.47
CA PRO A 279 -15.43 -46.61 -12.51
C PRO A 279 -14.27 -46.34 -13.48
N ASP A 280 -14.49 -45.47 -14.46
CA ASP A 280 -13.56 -45.09 -15.52
C ASP A 280 -13.02 -43.65 -15.36
N TYR A 281 -13.22 -43.02 -14.20
CA TYR A 281 -12.76 -41.65 -13.92
C TYR A 281 -11.28 -41.44 -14.22
N GLN A 282 -10.43 -42.35 -13.74
CA GLN A 282 -8.97 -42.25 -13.89
C GLN A 282 -8.56 -42.25 -15.38
N GLU A 283 -9.21 -43.08 -16.20
CA GLU A 283 -8.92 -43.22 -17.62
C GLU A 283 -9.38 -41.96 -18.38
N LYS A 284 -10.59 -41.48 -18.12
CA LYS A 284 -11.14 -40.25 -18.73
C LYS A 284 -10.37 -38.99 -18.31
N TYR A 285 -9.95 -38.91 -17.05
CA TYR A 285 -9.16 -37.77 -16.56
C TYR A 285 -7.77 -37.75 -17.18
N GLN A 286 -7.16 -38.92 -17.37
CA GLN A 286 -5.86 -39.05 -18.01
C GLN A 286 -5.93 -38.72 -19.51
N GLU A 287 -7.01 -39.10 -20.21
CA GLU A 287 -7.27 -38.69 -21.59
C GLU A 287 -7.44 -37.17 -21.74
N LEU A 288 -8.03 -36.49 -20.75
CA LEU A 288 -8.11 -35.02 -20.71
C LEU A 288 -6.72 -34.37 -20.57
N LEU A 289 -5.87 -34.87 -19.68
CA LEU A 289 -4.51 -34.36 -19.48
C LEU A 289 -3.63 -34.56 -20.72
N GLU A 290 -3.69 -35.75 -21.32
CA GLU A 290 -2.93 -36.07 -22.55
C GLU A 290 -3.34 -35.20 -23.74
N ARG A 291 -4.54 -34.60 -23.70
CA ARG A 291 -5.04 -33.66 -24.72
C ARG A 291 -4.57 -32.23 -24.48
N GLU A 292 -4.34 -31.81 -23.24
CA GLU A 292 -3.75 -30.50 -22.92
C GLU A 292 -2.28 -30.40 -23.37
N ASP A 293 -1.55 -31.52 -23.38
CA ASP A 293 -0.16 -31.61 -23.88
C ASP A 293 0.00 -31.39 -25.41
N PHE A 294 -1.10 -31.17 -26.16
CA PHE A 294 -1.08 -30.84 -27.59
C PHE A 294 -1.09 -29.33 -27.91
N CYS A 295 -1.13 -28.45 -26.90
CA CYS A 295 -0.81 -27.03 -27.06
C CYS A 295 0.60 -26.75 -26.53
N PRO A 296 1.60 -26.50 -27.39
CA PRO A 296 2.91 -26.10 -26.91
C PRO A 296 2.85 -24.66 -26.38
N ASP A 297 3.10 -24.54 -25.07
CA ASP A 297 3.72 -23.43 -24.36
C ASP A 297 3.06 -22.04 -24.41
N ASN A 298 2.16 -21.77 -23.47
CA ASN A 298 2.14 -20.46 -22.82
C ASN A 298 2.84 -20.60 -21.46
N GLU A 299 4.17 -20.65 -21.50
CA GLU A 299 5.01 -20.53 -20.30
C GLU A 299 4.87 -19.11 -19.74
N GLU A 300 4.13 -18.99 -18.63
CA GLU A 300 4.18 -17.84 -17.73
C GLU A 300 5.49 -17.92 -16.93
N ASN A 301 6.61 -17.47 -17.50
CA ASN A 301 7.73 -16.91 -16.75
C ASN A 301 8.72 -16.18 -17.67
N GLY A 302 9.05 -14.94 -17.32
CA GLY A 302 9.84 -14.05 -18.17
C GLY A 302 11.29 -14.46 -18.37
N THR A 303 11.85 -14.11 -19.53
CA THR A 303 13.19 -13.52 -19.69
C THR A 303 13.41 -13.07 -21.14
N ASP A 304 13.86 -11.82 -21.28
CA ASP A 304 14.63 -11.20 -22.36
C ASP A 304 14.37 -11.54 -23.85
N LEU A 305 13.88 -10.52 -24.57
CA LEU A 305 13.92 -10.31 -26.03
C LEU A 305 15.32 -10.62 -26.64
N PRO A 306 15.47 -11.02 -27.94
CA PRO A 306 14.91 -10.24 -29.06
C PRO A 306 14.51 -10.99 -30.35
N GLY A 307 13.41 -10.52 -30.95
CA GLY A 307 13.26 -10.46 -32.40
C GLY A 307 12.41 -11.56 -33.04
N ALA A 308 11.13 -11.26 -33.27
CA ALA A 308 10.41 -11.69 -34.46
C ALA A 308 9.13 -10.86 -34.62
N ASP A 309 9.18 -9.94 -35.59
CA ASP A 309 8.10 -9.46 -36.45
C ASP A 309 6.70 -9.22 -35.86
N TYR A 310 6.37 -7.94 -35.74
CA TYR A 310 5.02 -7.42 -35.54
C TYR A 310 4.13 -7.77 -36.75
N LEU A 311 3.15 -8.65 -36.56
CA LEU A 311 1.97 -8.71 -37.44
C LEU A 311 0.76 -8.14 -36.69
N TYR A 312 0.42 -6.92 -37.10
CA TYR A 312 -0.84 -6.24 -36.84
C TYR A 312 -2.03 -7.21 -37.03
N PHE A 313 -2.82 -7.43 -35.98
CA PHE A 313 -4.20 -7.87 -36.13
C PHE A 313 -5.12 -6.66 -36.04
N ASP A 314 -5.95 -6.58 -37.05
CA ASP A 314 -6.85 -5.51 -37.48
C ASP A 314 -8.12 -5.51 -36.61
N ASP A 315 -8.52 -4.34 -36.14
CA ASP A 315 -9.73 -4.07 -35.35
C ASP A 315 -11.01 -4.15 -36.21
N THR A 316 -11.36 -5.34 -36.69
CA THR A 316 -12.70 -5.59 -37.27
C THR A 316 -13.15 -7.03 -37.07
N ASP A 317 -13.90 -7.28 -36.00
CA ASP A 317 -15.11 -8.13 -36.00
C ASP A 317 -15.83 -7.99 -34.64
N ASP A 318 -16.54 -6.87 -34.46
CA ASP A 318 -17.56 -6.68 -33.41
C ASP A 318 -18.90 -7.29 -33.89
N GLU A 319 -18.92 -8.57 -34.25
CA GLU A 319 -20.17 -9.29 -34.51
C GLU A 319 -20.31 -10.42 -33.47
N MET A 320 -21.21 -10.20 -32.51
CA MET A 320 -21.49 -11.12 -31.42
C MET A 320 -22.09 -12.41 -31.99
N ASP A 321 -21.60 -13.57 -31.54
CA ASP A 321 -22.07 -14.88 -32.01
C ASP A 321 -23.60 -15.01 -31.80
N PRO A 322 -24.38 -15.43 -32.80
CA PRO A 322 -25.84 -15.54 -32.71
C PRO A 322 -26.33 -16.43 -31.57
N GLU A 323 -25.57 -17.45 -31.19
CA GLU A 323 -25.90 -18.36 -30.09
C GLU A 323 -25.71 -17.68 -28.73
N ILE A 324 -24.71 -16.80 -28.63
CA ILE A 324 -24.44 -15.99 -27.43
C ILE A 324 -25.50 -14.90 -27.28
N GLU A 325 -25.92 -14.28 -28.38
CA GLU A 325 -26.98 -13.27 -28.38
C GLU A 325 -28.32 -13.87 -27.92
N GLU A 326 -28.71 -15.04 -28.44
CA GLU A 326 -29.95 -15.72 -28.03
C GLU A 326 -29.93 -16.14 -26.56
N ALA A 327 -28.78 -16.64 -26.07
CA ALA A 327 -28.61 -16.99 -24.66
C ALA A 327 -28.74 -15.77 -23.74
N TYR A 328 -28.20 -14.62 -24.16
CA TYR A 328 -28.30 -13.36 -23.42
C TYR A 328 -29.74 -12.84 -23.36
N GLU A 329 -30.46 -12.84 -24.49
CA GLU A 329 -31.87 -12.42 -24.52
C GLU A 329 -32.75 -13.27 -23.60
N LYS A 330 -32.53 -14.60 -23.60
CA LYS A 330 -33.25 -15.52 -22.72
C LYS A 330 -33.00 -15.23 -21.24
N PHE A 331 -31.74 -14.97 -20.88
CA PHE A 331 -31.37 -14.59 -19.52
C PHE A 331 -32.04 -13.28 -19.08
N CYS A 332 -32.09 -12.27 -19.94
CA CYS A 332 -32.76 -11.01 -19.64
C CYS A 332 -34.25 -11.22 -19.36
N LEU A 333 -34.93 -12.03 -20.18
CA LEU A 333 -36.36 -12.32 -20.03
C LEU A 333 -36.68 -13.09 -18.74
N GLU A 334 -35.85 -14.08 -18.37
CA GLU A 334 -36.01 -14.82 -17.11
C GLU A 334 -35.84 -13.89 -15.89
N SER A 335 -34.84 -13.00 -15.93
CA SER A 335 -34.57 -12.04 -14.85
C SER A 335 -35.67 -10.98 -14.65
N GLU A 336 -36.42 -10.65 -15.71
CA GLU A 336 -37.58 -9.76 -15.62
C GLU A 336 -38.82 -10.47 -15.10
N HIS A 337 -38.97 -11.76 -15.39
CA HIS A 337 -40.08 -12.57 -14.94
C HIS A 337 -39.99 -12.87 -13.43
N GLU A 338 -38.77 -13.05 -12.90
CA GLU A 338 -38.50 -13.20 -11.47
C GLU A 338 -38.73 -11.91 -10.67
N ARG A 339 -38.55 -10.73 -11.28
CA ARG A 339 -38.81 -9.44 -10.59
C ARG A 339 -40.30 -9.07 -10.51
N LYS A 340 -41.18 -9.76 -11.23
CA LYS A 340 -42.62 -9.48 -11.29
C LYS A 340 -43.49 -10.48 -10.51
N GLN A 341 -42.89 -11.51 -9.91
CA GLN A 341 -43.50 -12.35 -8.87
C GLN A 341 -43.08 -11.84 -7.49
#